data_AF-A0A3L7VUT9-F1
#
_entry.id   AF-A0A3L7VUT9-F1
#
_cell.length_a   1.000
_cell.length_b   1.000
_cell.length_c   1.000
_cell.angle_alpha   90.00
_cell.angle_beta   90.00
_cell.angle_gamma   90.00
#
_symmetry.space_group_name_H-M   'P 1'
#
loop_
_entity.id
_entity.type
_entity.pdbx_description
1 polymer ?
#
loop_
_entity_poly.entity_id
_entity_poly.type
_entity_poly.pdbx_seq_one_letter_code
_entity_poly.pdbx_strand_id
1 'polypeptide(L)'
;MPRIVLLLLVAALLPSRTEPSVAHADGGREVFAYYYSWWNRLSWDPSRMSDRPADLYDSKSEAVIRRQITDAKNAGIDGFICTWRYSCAKVVQVAESIGGFKIAFSVDPIGDPTLNSNDAMARNMQEMANYTGSPAYWKRDGKPVFVFWNDTILPGGRGSRADWQAARDRIDPQRTQFWLGGGVNFALLDVFDALHFYDISWETSSGKAMSSYNRKLNDYNASRGANKPFFATVMPGYDDMRYRAGHRKDRANGDYYRSGWDNARAYGAQVAIITSWNEWFEGSSIETSINNGNTYLDITREKIAAFKDPTPVIPSGFADPTIKQIWQRADLAVQQQRAVRSWVWGPQIGDGRLESFNGGQRLVQYFDKARMEINNVNGDRNSPWFVTNGLLVSEMVTGRVQTGDTTIEARTPNEEVLAGDPRVVNPDAPSYATLAMVLPPQADKTGQAVRTQLLRNGTFQDITPPANVSYAQFIPETRHNIPDVFRTFLNQTGLVYSGGRYSNGQLFDWVVAFGYPIGDAYWIRTNIAGVSQWSLVQPFERRILTYTPSNPAGYQVEMGNVGQHYYGWRYGK
;
A
#
# COMPACT_ATOMS: atom_id res chain seq x y z
N MET A 1 11.75 -73.52 -2.79
CA MET A 1 13.22 -73.45 -2.60
C MET A 1 13.74 -72.12 -3.17
N PRO A 2 14.79 -71.56 -2.58
CA PRO A 2 14.88 -70.19 -2.05
C PRO A 2 15.43 -69.17 -3.09
N ARG A 3 15.35 -67.85 -2.92
CA ARG A 3 16.28 -67.06 -2.07
C ARG A 3 15.77 -65.64 -1.81
N ILE A 4 15.78 -65.31 -0.52
CA ILE A 4 15.87 -63.98 0.08
C ILE A 4 17.17 -63.31 -0.34
N VAL A 5 17.12 -62.04 -0.75
CA VAL A 5 18.25 -61.09 -0.62
C VAL A 5 17.71 -59.83 0.04
N LEU A 6 18.20 -59.64 1.27
CA LEU A 6 17.98 -58.50 2.14
C LEU A 6 19.00 -57.41 1.74
N LEU A 7 18.54 -56.21 1.37
CA LEU A 7 19.41 -55.05 1.18
C LEU A 7 19.00 -53.98 2.19
N LEU A 8 19.85 -53.84 3.21
CA LEU A 8 19.85 -52.79 4.22
C LEU A 8 20.13 -51.44 3.56
N LEU A 9 19.19 -50.50 3.65
CA LEU A 9 19.47 -49.08 3.43
C LEU A 9 19.64 -48.41 4.80
N VAL A 10 20.86 -47.94 5.05
CA VAL A 10 21.21 -47.06 6.17
C VAL A 10 20.60 -45.70 5.91
N ALA A 11 19.60 -45.31 6.70
CA ALA A 11 19.06 -43.96 6.70
C ALA A 11 20.04 -43.03 7.45
N ALA A 12 20.73 -42.17 6.70
CA ALA A 12 21.45 -41.05 7.27
C ALA A 12 20.43 -40.02 7.82
N LEU A 13 20.33 -39.93 9.14
CA LEU A 13 19.63 -38.85 9.83
C LEU A 13 20.37 -37.53 9.58
N LEU A 14 19.93 -36.76 8.59
CA LEU A 14 20.22 -35.34 8.53
C LEU A 14 19.27 -34.61 9.50
N PRO A 15 19.77 -33.75 10.41
CA PRO A 15 18.90 -32.94 11.24
C PRO A 15 18.13 -32.00 10.34
N SER A 16 16.80 -32.15 10.32
CA SER A 16 15.89 -31.17 9.74
C SER A 16 16.15 -29.82 10.40
N ARG A 17 16.78 -28.90 9.66
CA ARG A 17 16.74 -27.48 9.99
C ARG A 17 15.28 -27.06 9.88
N THR A 18 14.58 -27.05 11.00
CA THR A 18 13.39 -26.22 11.15
C THR A 18 13.87 -24.78 10.99
N GLU A 19 13.67 -24.20 9.81
CA GLU A 19 13.64 -22.75 9.71
C GLU A 19 12.58 -22.28 10.72
N PRO A 20 12.89 -21.27 11.56
CA PRO A 20 11.86 -20.70 12.39
C PRO A 20 10.82 -20.08 11.46
N SER A 21 9.68 -20.76 11.32
CA SER A 21 8.42 -20.12 10.98
C SER A 21 8.23 -19.05 12.05
N VAL A 22 8.58 -17.80 11.72
CA VAL A 22 8.15 -16.66 12.50
C VAL A 22 6.64 -16.62 12.33
N ALA A 23 5.94 -17.24 13.27
CA ALA A 23 4.53 -16.99 13.48
C ALA A 23 4.40 -15.48 13.69
N HIS A 24 3.88 -14.78 12.68
CA HIS A 24 3.33 -13.45 12.89
C HIS A 24 2.17 -13.64 13.87
N ALA A 25 2.43 -13.41 15.15
CA ALA A 25 1.38 -13.25 16.14
C ALA A 25 0.43 -12.17 15.62
N ASP A 26 -0.83 -12.58 15.50
CA ASP A 26 -1.99 -11.83 15.03
C ASP A 26 -2.35 -10.70 16.01
N GLY A 27 -1.41 -9.79 16.24
CA GLY A 27 -1.61 -8.57 17.02
C GLY A 27 -2.31 -7.55 16.14
N GLY A 28 -3.63 -7.42 16.29
CA GLY A 28 -4.42 -6.44 15.54
C GLY A 28 -3.84 -5.03 15.57
N ARG A 29 -4.15 -4.24 14.54
CA ARG A 29 -3.69 -2.84 14.41
C ARG A 29 -4.11 -1.99 15.61
N GLU A 30 -3.18 -1.24 16.18
CA GLU A 30 -3.42 -0.41 17.37
C GLU A 30 -3.42 1.08 17.01
N VAL A 31 -4.16 1.89 17.78
CA VAL A 31 -4.26 3.33 17.61
C VAL A 31 -4.02 4.06 18.91
N PHE A 32 -3.09 5.02 18.88
CA PHE A 32 -2.78 5.87 20.03
C PHE A 32 -2.91 7.34 19.67
N ALA A 33 -3.22 8.19 20.65
CA ALA A 33 -3.17 9.64 20.49
C ALA A 33 -2.21 10.28 21.50
N TYR A 34 -1.43 11.26 21.06
CA TYR A 34 -0.66 12.12 21.97
C TYR A 34 -1.62 12.86 22.90
N TYR A 35 -1.35 12.81 24.21
CA TYR A 35 -2.21 13.33 25.26
C TYR A 35 -1.42 14.22 26.22
N TYR A 36 -1.96 15.42 26.43
CA TYR A 36 -1.33 16.46 27.25
C TYR A 36 -2.17 16.68 28.51
N SER A 37 -1.54 16.45 29.64
CA SER A 37 -2.19 16.53 30.96
C SER A 37 -1.82 17.79 31.75
N TRP A 38 -1.38 18.85 31.05
CA TRP A 38 -0.91 20.11 31.62
C TRP A 38 -1.96 21.23 31.68
N TRP A 39 -3.15 21.02 31.12
CA TRP A 39 -4.17 22.06 31.03
C TRP A 39 -4.80 22.36 32.40
N ASN A 40 -5.01 23.63 32.67
CA ASN A 40 -5.71 24.11 33.85
C ASN A 40 -6.63 25.29 33.48
N ARG A 41 -7.42 25.78 34.45
CA ARG A 41 -8.41 26.84 34.20
C ARG A 41 -7.83 28.14 33.64
N LEU A 42 -6.54 28.42 33.84
CA LEU A 42 -5.87 29.63 33.31
C LEU A 42 -5.32 29.44 31.90
N SER A 43 -5.35 28.22 31.34
CA SER A 43 -4.79 27.95 30.02
C SER A 43 -5.64 28.50 28.87
N TRP A 44 -6.95 28.67 29.08
CA TRP A 44 -7.97 28.80 28.03
C TRP A 44 -8.14 30.23 27.48
N ASP A 45 -7.04 30.84 27.06
CA ASP A 45 -7.00 32.18 26.45
C ASP A 45 -7.19 32.09 24.92
N PRO A 46 -8.32 32.58 24.36
CA PRO A 46 -8.58 32.53 22.92
C PRO A 46 -7.62 33.38 22.08
N SER A 47 -6.86 34.30 22.69
CA SER A 47 -5.83 35.07 22.00
C SER A 47 -4.58 34.25 21.67
N ARG A 48 -4.39 33.11 22.36
CA ARG A 48 -3.18 32.27 22.25
C ARG A 48 -3.39 30.96 21.50
N MET A 49 -4.62 30.65 21.09
CA MET A 49 -4.97 29.39 20.42
C MET A 49 -6.01 29.62 19.32
N SER A 50 -5.93 28.81 18.27
CA SER A 50 -6.84 28.84 17.13
C SER A 50 -8.22 28.24 17.44
N ASP A 51 -8.28 27.34 18.42
CA ASP A 51 -9.49 26.67 18.91
C ASP A 51 -9.31 26.24 20.38
N ARG A 52 -10.37 25.80 21.05
CA ARG A 52 -10.36 25.38 22.47
C ARG A 52 -11.43 24.32 22.74
N PRO A 53 -11.36 23.55 23.84
CA PRO A 53 -12.35 22.53 24.11
C PRO A 53 -13.73 23.15 24.32
N ALA A 54 -14.79 22.42 23.94
CA ALA A 54 -16.16 22.85 24.16
C ALA A 54 -16.45 23.06 25.66
N ASP A 55 -15.90 22.17 26.50
CA ASP A 55 -15.93 22.28 27.96
C ASP A 55 -14.52 22.58 28.48
N LEU A 56 -14.30 23.77 29.04
CA LEU A 56 -13.02 24.14 29.65
C LEU A 56 -12.74 23.28 30.89
N TYR A 57 -11.54 22.72 30.99
CA TYR A 57 -11.23 21.72 32.00
C TYR A 57 -9.90 21.96 32.75
N ASP A 58 -9.73 21.20 33.83
CA ASP A 58 -8.46 21.01 34.55
C ASP A 58 -8.06 19.55 34.42
N SER A 59 -6.86 19.30 33.88
CA SER A 59 -6.34 17.95 33.61
C SER A 59 -6.07 17.14 34.88
N LYS A 60 -6.05 17.77 36.06
CA LYS A 60 -5.96 17.06 37.35
C LYS A 60 -7.28 16.42 37.77
N SER A 61 -8.40 16.83 37.18
CA SER A 61 -9.72 16.30 37.50
C SER A 61 -9.88 14.87 37.02
N GLU A 62 -10.21 13.95 37.93
CA GLU A 62 -10.47 12.55 37.55
C GLU A 62 -11.66 12.43 36.61
N ALA A 63 -12.71 13.23 36.82
CA ALA A 63 -13.88 13.23 35.96
C ALA A 63 -13.53 13.62 34.52
N VAL A 64 -12.60 14.57 34.35
CA VAL A 64 -12.10 15.00 33.03
C VAL A 64 -11.29 13.88 32.37
N ILE A 65 -10.34 13.28 33.10
CA ILE A 65 -9.54 12.15 32.59
C ILE A 65 -10.45 11.00 32.18
N ARG A 66 -11.44 10.64 33.02
CA ARG A 66 -12.40 9.56 32.75
C ARG A 66 -13.26 9.87 31.52
N ARG A 67 -13.74 11.10 31.38
CA ARG A 67 -14.48 11.55 30.19
C ARG A 67 -13.62 11.39 28.93
N GLN A 68 -12.40 11.95 28.93
CA GLN A 68 -11.51 11.92 27.77
C GLN A 68 -11.11 10.50 27.36
N ILE A 69 -10.81 9.61 28.32
CA ILE A 69 -10.57 8.19 28.02
C ILE A 69 -11.83 7.55 27.43
N THR A 70 -13.01 7.83 27.99
CA THR A 70 -14.28 7.27 27.49
C THR A 70 -14.57 7.75 26.06
N ASP A 71 -14.38 9.04 25.78
CA ASP A 71 -14.57 9.62 24.45
C ASP A 71 -13.58 9.05 23.44
N ALA A 72 -12.31 8.89 23.82
CA ALA A 72 -11.30 8.26 22.99
C ALA A 72 -11.63 6.79 22.68
N LYS A 73 -12.06 6.02 23.68
CA LYS A 73 -12.54 4.65 23.49
C LYS A 73 -13.75 4.59 22.55
N ASN A 74 -14.69 5.52 22.71
CA ASN A 74 -15.88 5.61 21.84
C ASN A 74 -15.54 6.02 20.40
N ALA A 75 -14.40 6.68 20.19
CA ALA A 75 -13.82 6.93 18.87
C ALA A 75 -13.00 5.74 18.34
N GLY A 76 -12.78 4.68 19.13
CA GLY A 76 -12.02 3.49 18.75
C GLY A 76 -10.52 3.56 19.05
N ILE A 77 -10.04 4.62 19.70
CA ILE A 77 -8.64 4.78 20.10
C ILE A 77 -8.32 3.75 21.20
N ASP A 78 -7.20 3.04 21.09
CA ASP A 78 -6.80 2.01 22.05
C ASP A 78 -6.06 2.58 23.26
N GLY A 79 -5.46 3.76 23.13
CA GLY A 79 -4.70 4.35 24.20
C GLY A 79 -4.20 5.77 23.98
N PHE A 80 -3.58 6.31 25.03
CA PHE A 80 -2.90 7.60 24.99
C PHE A 80 -1.39 7.45 25.14
N ILE A 81 -0.65 8.27 24.40
CA ILE A 81 0.76 8.57 24.65
C ILE A 81 0.78 9.84 25.50
N CYS A 82 0.87 9.67 26.82
CA CYS A 82 0.85 10.77 27.77
C CYS A 82 2.22 11.43 27.84
N THR A 83 2.29 12.73 27.55
CA THR A 83 3.52 13.53 27.69
C THR A 83 3.96 13.54 29.14
N TRP A 84 5.06 12.84 29.44
CA TRP A 84 5.43 12.45 30.79
C TRP A 84 5.73 13.66 31.67
N ARG A 85 4.79 13.87 32.59
CA ARG A 85 4.80 14.46 33.93
C ARG A 85 3.35 14.80 34.26
N TYR A 86 3.09 15.86 35.02
CA TYR A 86 1.74 16.36 35.30
C TYR A 86 0.81 15.27 35.87
N SER A 87 -0.25 14.90 35.15
CA SER A 87 -1.24 13.94 35.63
C SER A 87 -1.07 12.54 35.01
N CYS A 88 0.01 12.24 34.28
CA CYS A 88 0.16 10.94 33.60
C CYS A 88 0.07 9.73 34.54
N ALA A 89 0.61 9.83 35.77
CA ALA A 89 0.46 8.80 36.80
C ALA A 89 -1.01 8.52 37.13
N LYS A 90 -1.81 9.59 37.28
CA LYS A 90 -3.26 9.51 37.51
C LYS A 90 -4.00 8.97 36.27
N VAL A 91 -3.56 9.35 35.07
CA VAL A 91 -4.14 8.86 33.81
C VAL A 91 -4.01 7.33 33.69
N VAL A 92 -2.86 6.75 34.06
CA VAL A 92 -2.68 5.28 34.11
C VAL A 92 -3.65 4.65 35.10
N GLN A 93 -3.77 5.18 36.32
CA GLN A 93 -4.68 4.66 37.34
C GLN A 93 -6.15 4.70 36.87
N VAL A 94 -6.57 5.79 36.23
CA VAL A 94 -7.93 5.92 35.70
C VAL A 94 -8.14 4.95 34.54
N ALA A 95 -7.19 4.83 33.61
CA ALA A 95 -7.26 3.87 32.51
C ALA A 95 -7.36 2.42 33.01
N GLU A 96 -6.60 2.07 34.05
CA GLU A 96 -6.68 0.79 34.73
C GLU A 96 -8.06 0.55 35.35
N SER A 97 -8.64 1.57 36.01
CA SER A 97 -10.00 1.48 36.57
C SER A 97 -11.09 1.30 35.51
N ILE A 98 -10.90 1.84 34.31
CA ILE A 98 -11.86 1.75 33.20
C ILE A 98 -11.69 0.41 32.45
N GLY A 99 -10.46 -0.11 32.38
CA GLY A 99 -10.10 -1.30 31.60
C GLY A 99 -10.12 -1.06 30.09
N GLY A 100 -9.39 -1.88 29.33
CA GLY A 100 -9.43 -1.84 27.85
C GLY A 100 -8.98 -0.51 27.24
N PHE A 101 -8.12 0.24 27.91
CA PHE A 101 -7.45 1.43 27.38
C PHE A 101 -6.01 1.47 27.86
N LYS A 102 -5.08 1.74 26.95
CA LYS A 102 -3.64 1.64 27.17
C LYS A 102 -3.02 3.01 27.36
N ILE A 103 -1.97 3.11 28.15
CA ILE A 103 -1.20 4.33 28.35
C ILE A 103 0.27 4.03 28.13
N ALA A 104 0.92 4.87 27.34
CA ALA A 104 2.37 4.92 27.24
C ALA A 104 2.85 6.31 27.65
N PHE A 105 4.13 6.41 28.01
CA PHE A 105 4.72 7.69 28.39
C PHE A 105 5.66 8.19 27.31
N SER A 106 5.51 9.47 26.96
CA SER A 106 6.43 10.17 26.08
C SER A 106 7.42 10.98 26.89
N VAL A 107 8.70 10.71 26.71
CA VAL A 107 9.80 11.53 27.22
C VAL A 107 9.83 12.84 26.45
N ASP A 108 9.63 13.96 27.15
CA ASP A 108 9.58 15.29 26.55
C ASP A 108 10.22 16.36 27.43
N PRO A 109 11.38 16.92 27.05
CA PRO A 109 12.03 18.02 27.76
C PRO A 109 11.20 19.31 27.84
N ILE A 110 10.21 19.50 26.96
CA ILE A 110 9.28 20.66 27.05
C ILE A 110 8.37 20.49 28.27
N GLY A 111 7.86 19.28 28.50
CA GLY A 111 7.07 18.93 29.68
C GLY A 111 7.90 18.74 30.96
N ASP A 112 9.21 18.55 30.81
CA ASP A 112 10.15 18.33 31.90
C ASP A 112 11.49 19.08 31.68
N PRO A 113 11.60 20.35 32.13
CA PRO A 113 12.83 21.13 31.97
C PRO A 113 14.00 20.59 32.82
N THR A 114 13.77 19.60 33.70
CA THR A 114 14.85 18.99 34.50
C THR A 114 15.66 17.95 33.72
N LEU A 115 15.25 17.61 32.48
CA LEU A 115 15.97 16.70 31.58
C LEU A 115 17.22 17.33 30.96
N ASN A 116 18.12 17.84 31.79
CA ASN A 116 19.30 18.61 31.41
C ASN A 116 20.61 17.81 31.43
N SER A 117 20.56 16.52 31.76
CA SER A 117 21.73 15.62 31.82
C SER A 117 21.34 14.17 31.54
N ASN A 118 22.30 13.33 31.13
CA ASN A 118 22.05 11.91 30.88
C ASN A 118 21.57 11.20 32.16
N ASP A 119 22.03 11.67 33.33
CA ASP A 119 21.60 11.21 34.64
C ASP A 119 20.14 11.55 34.93
N ALA A 120 19.72 12.77 34.59
CA ALA A 120 18.33 13.18 34.73
C ALA A 120 17.42 12.37 33.80
N MET A 121 17.85 12.12 32.57
CA MET A 121 17.13 11.26 31.61
C MET A 121 16.97 9.83 32.15
N ALA A 122 18.05 9.23 32.67
CA ALA A 122 18.00 7.90 33.23
C ALA A 122 17.07 7.80 34.44
N ARG A 123 17.15 8.76 35.38
CA ARG A 123 16.23 8.82 36.54
C ARG A 123 14.78 8.99 36.11
N ASN A 124 14.52 9.85 35.13
CA ASN A 124 13.16 10.08 34.63
C ASN A 124 12.57 8.81 34.00
N MET A 125 13.36 8.08 33.21
CA MET A 125 12.93 6.79 32.66
C MET A 125 12.73 5.71 33.74
N GLN A 126 13.53 5.72 34.82
CA GLN A 126 13.32 4.84 35.98
C GLN A 126 12.02 5.18 36.72
N GLU A 127 11.69 6.47 36.88
CA GLU A 127 10.41 6.90 37.48
C GLU A 127 9.22 6.42 36.65
N MET A 128 9.29 6.56 35.31
CA MET A 128 8.29 6.03 34.40
C MET A 128 8.16 4.50 34.50
N ALA A 129 9.29 3.79 34.67
CA ALA A 129 9.32 2.33 34.76
C ALA A 129 8.47 1.79 35.93
N ASN A 130 8.30 2.56 37.02
CA ASN A 130 7.47 2.17 38.16
C ASN A 130 5.99 1.94 37.80
N TYR A 131 5.51 2.48 36.67
CA TYR A 131 4.12 2.34 36.22
C TYR A 131 3.93 1.22 35.19
N THR A 132 5.02 0.64 34.67
CA THR A 132 4.98 -0.37 33.59
C THR A 132 4.38 -1.70 34.01
N GLY A 133 4.24 -1.93 35.32
CA GLY A 133 3.55 -3.06 35.90
C GLY A 133 2.03 -3.02 35.74
N SER A 134 1.43 -1.82 35.52
CA SER A 134 -0.01 -1.68 35.35
C SER A 134 -0.49 -2.46 34.11
N PRO A 135 -1.64 -3.17 34.18
CA PRO A 135 -2.25 -3.79 33.01
C PRO A 135 -2.71 -2.75 31.96
N ALA A 136 -2.88 -1.50 32.36
CA ALA A 136 -3.17 -0.40 31.44
C ALA A 136 -1.91 0.18 30.78
N TYR A 137 -0.70 -0.24 31.15
CA TYR A 137 0.51 0.23 30.47
C TYR A 137 0.68 -0.46 29.11
N TRP A 138 0.94 0.31 28.04
CA TRP A 138 1.12 -0.27 26.71
C TRP A 138 2.37 -1.14 26.66
N LYS A 139 2.17 -2.40 26.25
CA LYS A 139 3.24 -3.36 25.99
C LYS A 139 3.17 -3.82 24.54
N ARG A 140 4.33 -3.95 23.90
CA ARG A 140 4.49 -4.53 22.56
C ARG A 140 5.57 -5.59 22.61
N ASP A 141 5.28 -6.77 22.07
CA ASP A 141 6.16 -7.94 22.14
C ASP A 141 6.60 -8.26 23.58
N GLY A 142 5.68 -8.09 24.54
CA GLY A 142 5.92 -8.27 25.97
C GLY A 142 6.69 -7.14 26.67
N LYS A 143 7.21 -6.14 25.93
CA LYS A 143 8.02 -5.05 26.48
C LYS A 143 7.19 -3.78 26.71
N PRO A 144 7.38 -3.05 27.83
CA PRO A 144 6.76 -1.75 28.02
C PRO A 144 7.25 -0.73 26.99
N VAL A 145 6.32 0.03 26.41
CA VAL A 145 6.64 1.02 25.38
C VAL A 145 6.96 2.38 25.98
N PHE A 146 8.14 2.90 25.67
CA PHE A 146 8.57 4.27 25.97
C PHE A 146 8.69 5.04 24.67
N VAL A 147 8.05 6.21 24.62
CA VAL A 147 8.00 7.05 23.43
C VAL A 147 8.96 8.23 23.62
N PHE A 148 9.68 8.61 22.57
CA PHE A 148 10.52 9.81 22.55
C PHE A 148 9.97 10.72 21.47
N TRP A 149 9.56 11.95 21.79
CA TRP A 149 8.81 12.75 20.81
C TRP A 149 9.65 13.21 19.60
N ASN A 150 10.97 13.32 19.76
CA ASN A 150 11.90 13.78 18.71
C ASN A 150 13.31 13.18 18.94
N ASP A 151 14.13 13.15 17.90
CA ASP A 151 15.46 12.54 17.92
C ASP A 151 16.53 13.46 18.52
N THR A 152 16.25 14.75 18.68
CA THR A 152 17.20 15.77 19.19
C THR A 152 16.93 16.19 20.64
N ILE A 153 16.28 15.33 21.43
CA ILE A 153 15.82 15.64 22.79
C ILE A 153 16.81 15.27 23.89
N LEU A 154 17.96 14.68 23.54
CA LEU A 154 18.99 14.42 24.53
C LEU A 154 19.64 15.73 25.00
N PRO A 155 20.16 15.78 26.24
CA PRO A 155 20.74 16.99 26.81
C PRO A 155 21.71 17.70 25.88
N GLY A 156 21.49 19.01 25.71
CA GLY A 156 22.26 19.85 24.78
C GLY A 156 21.78 19.80 23.31
N GLY A 157 20.58 19.28 23.04
CA GLY A 157 20.04 19.15 21.68
C GLY A 157 20.70 18.03 20.87
N ARG A 158 21.30 17.04 21.56
CA ARG A 158 21.99 15.91 20.92
C ARG A 158 20.98 14.91 20.38
N GLY A 159 21.39 14.16 19.36
CA GLY A 159 20.51 13.21 18.67
C GLY A 159 21.18 12.28 17.68
N SER A 160 22.50 12.15 17.71
CA SER A 160 23.20 11.22 16.81
C SER A 160 22.90 9.77 17.19
N ARG A 161 23.15 8.84 16.26
CA ARG A 161 23.06 7.39 16.56
C ARG A 161 23.94 6.99 17.74
N ALA A 162 25.14 7.56 17.85
CA ALA A 162 26.05 7.28 18.95
C ALA A 162 25.52 7.81 20.29
N ASP A 163 24.90 9.00 20.29
CA ASP A 163 24.28 9.57 21.49
C ASP A 163 23.14 8.67 22.01
N TRP A 164 22.25 8.25 21.12
CA TRP A 164 21.13 7.37 21.46
C TRP A 164 21.58 5.98 21.87
N GLN A 165 22.61 5.42 21.21
CA GLN A 165 23.20 4.14 21.59
C GLN A 165 23.75 4.20 23.03
N ALA A 166 24.54 5.23 23.34
CA ALA A 166 25.07 5.43 24.69
C ALA A 166 23.95 5.62 25.74
N ALA A 167 22.87 6.33 25.38
CA ALA A 167 21.72 6.48 26.25
C ALA A 167 21.01 5.13 26.51
N ARG A 168 20.76 4.34 25.45
CA ARG A 168 20.10 3.03 25.58
C ARG A 168 20.96 2.04 26.36
N ASP A 169 22.27 2.00 26.13
CA ASP A 169 23.21 1.15 26.87
C ASP A 169 23.24 1.46 28.37
N ARG A 170 23.04 2.73 28.73
CA ARG A 170 22.96 3.15 30.12
C ARG A 170 21.60 2.85 30.75
N ILE A 171 20.51 3.12 30.04
CA ILE A 171 19.15 3.12 30.61
C ILE A 171 18.50 1.74 30.53
N ASP A 172 18.68 1.04 29.41
CA ASP A 172 18.11 -0.27 29.13
C ASP A 172 19.17 -1.22 28.53
N PRO A 173 20.24 -1.55 29.28
CA PRO A 173 21.34 -2.39 28.80
C PRO A 173 20.87 -3.78 28.36
N GLN A 174 19.80 -4.30 28.96
CA GLN A 174 19.25 -5.62 28.67
C GLN A 174 18.18 -5.61 27.57
N ARG A 175 17.86 -4.44 26.99
CA ARG A 175 16.88 -4.29 25.91
C ARG A 175 15.48 -4.83 26.27
N THR A 176 15.08 -4.58 27.52
CA THR A 176 13.81 -5.01 28.11
C THR A 176 12.65 -4.08 27.77
N GLN A 177 12.94 -2.89 27.25
CA GLN A 177 11.95 -1.88 26.89
C GLN A 177 11.78 -1.82 25.37
N PHE A 178 10.58 -1.43 24.91
CA PHE A 178 10.34 -1.08 23.51
C PHE A 178 10.49 0.44 23.36
N TRP A 179 11.51 0.88 22.65
CA TRP A 179 11.75 2.31 22.42
C TRP A 179 11.20 2.74 21.07
N LEU A 180 10.20 3.62 21.11
CA LEU A 180 9.58 4.25 19.94
C LEU A 180 10.16 5.67 19.76
N GLY A 181 11.02 5.83 18.76
CA GLY A 181 11.74 7.08 18.51
C GLY A 181 11.00 8.04 17.58
N GLY A 182 10.81 9.28 17.99
CA GLY A 182 10.31 10.34 17.14
C GLY A 182 11.39 10.88 16.22
N GLY A 183 11.04 11.24 14.98
CA GLY A 183 11.95 11.94 14.06
C GLY A 183 12.06 11.28 12.69
N VAL A 184 12.85 11.90 11.81
CA VAL A 184 12.97 11.49 10.39
C VAL A 184 14.30 10.80 10.06
N ASN A 185 15.14 10.57 11.07
CA ASN A 185 16.45 9.93 10.94
C ASN A 185 16.36 8.40 11.08
N PHE A 186 16.18 7.71 9.94
CA PHE A 186 16.03 6.25 9.90
C PHE A 186 17.29 5.47 10.32
N ALA A 187 18.47 6.11 10.40
CA ALA A 187 19.65 5.46 10.98
C ALA A 187 19.48 5.14 12.48
N LEU A 188 18.54 5.80 13.16
CA LEU A 188 18.24 5.54 14.55
C LEU A 188 17.44 4.24 14.77
N LEU A 189 16.94 3.58 13.72
CA LEU A 189 16.36 2.23 13.85
C LEU A 189 17.39 1.16 14.26
N ASP A 190 18.69 1.47 14.18
CA ASP A 190 19.75 0.64 14.77
C ASP A 190 19.67 0.65 16.32
N VAL A 191 19.10 1.72 16.89
CA VAL A 191 18.95 1.92 18.34
C VAL A 191 17.50 1.80 18.80
N PHE A 192 16.52 2.26 18.02
CA PHE A 192 15.09 2.22 18.33
C PHE A 192 14.42 0.96 17.77
N ASP A 193 13.34 0.52 18.41
CA ASP A 193 12.58 -0.65 17.97
C ASP A 193 11.60 -0.30 16.84
N ALA A 194 11.10 0.93 16.84
CA ALA A 194 10.36 1.56 15.74
C ALA A 194 10.58 3.08 15.77
N LEU A 195 10.17 3.76 14.70
CA LEU A 195 10.12 5.22 14.65
C LEU A 195 8.67 5.71 14.48
N HIS A 196 8.43 6.99 14.70
CA HIS A 196 7.23 7.70 14.24
C HIS A 196 7.58 9.15 13.89
N PHE A 197 6.76 9.78 13.05
CA PHE A 197 6.88 11.23 12.85
C PHE A 197 5.97 11.90 13.89
N TYR A 198 6.47 12.75 14.79
CA TYR A 198 5.57 13.47 15.68
C TYR A 198 4.75 14.50 14.89
N ASP A 199 5.43 15.32 14.11
CA ASP A 199 4.85 16.36 13.25
C ASP A 199 5.02 15.99 11.76
N ILE A 200 3.94 16.17 11.00
CA ILE A 200 3.89 15.99 9.54
C ILE A 200 3.37 17.24 8.81
N SER A 201 3.15 18.34 9.52
CA SER A 201 2.66 19.61 8.96
C SER A 201 3.64 20.27 7.97
N TRP A 202 4.89 19.83 7.94
CA TRP A 202 5.88 20.22 6.93
C TRP A 202 5.61 19.65 5.52
N GLU A 203 4.68 18.70 5.38
CA GLU A 203 4.45 18.08 4.07
C GLU A 203 3.87 19.06 3.04
N THR A 204 4.39 19.00 1.81
CA THR A 204 3.99 19.92 0.73
C THR A 204 2.71 19.48 0.01
N SER A 205 2.27 18.24 0.22
CA SER A 205 1.05 17.66 -0.35
C SER A 205 0.58 16.53 0.56
N SER A 206 -0.72 16.32 0.66
CA SER A 206 -1.33 15.34 1.56
C SER A 206 -0.73 13.95 1.37
N GLY A 207 -0.28 13.32 2.47
CA GLY A 207 0.27 11.96 2.48
C GLY A 207 1.74 11.83 2.09
N LYS A 208 2.41 12.92 1.68
CA LYS A 208 3.83 12.91 1.31
C LYS A 208 4.73 12.51 2.47
N ALA A 209 4.38 12.87 3.70
CA ALA A 209 5.13 12.45 4.88
C ALA A 209 5.09 10.92 5.06
N MET A 210 3.90 10.30 5.03
CA MET A 210 3.75 8.86 5.20
C MET A 210 4.34 8.06 4.04
N SER A 211 4.22 8.55 2.80
CA SER A 211 4.90 7.97 1.64
C SER A 211 6.43 8.00 1.81
N SER A 212 6.97 9.10 2.31
CA SER A 212 8.40 9.24 2.60
C SER A 212 8.86 8.30 3.71
N TYR A 213 8.07 8.15 4.78
CA TYR A 213 8.33 7.17 5.83
C TYR A 213 8.41 5.78 5.22
N ASN A 214 7.34 5.34 4.54
CA ASN A 214 7.25 3.97 4.00
C ASN A 214 8.45 3.63 3.11
N ARG A 215 8.83 4.52 2.19
CA ARG A 215 10.02 4.34 1.35
C ARG A 215 11.29 4.17 2.19
N LYS A 216 11.56 5.11 3.11
CA LYS A 216 12.77 5.07 3.95
C LYS A 216 12.82 3.85 4.87
N LEU A 217 11.67 3.41 5.39
CA LEU A 217 11.57 2.18 6.19
C LEU A 217 11.93 0.96 5.35
N ASN A 218 11.39 0.86 4.14
CA ASN A 218 11.67 -0.25 3.23
C ASN A 218 13.14 -0.27 2.82
N ASP A 219 13.74 0.88 2.52
CA ASP A 219 15.17 1.01 2.23
C ASP A 219 16.03 0.58 3.43
N TYR A 220 15.65 0.98 4.65
CA TYR A 220 16.33 0.56 5.87
C TYR A 220 16.23 -0.96 6.07
N ASN A 221 15.02 -1.51 6.02
CA ASN A 221 14.77 -2.94 6.22
C ASN A 221 15.52 -3.79 5.19
N ALA A 222 15.44 -3.43 3.90
CA ALA A 222 16.15 -4.13 2.83
C ALA A 222 17.67 -4.09 3.02
N SER A 223 18.23 -2.94 3.37
CA SER A 223 19.68 -2.79 3.51
C SER A 223 20.27 -3.44 4.77
N ARG A 224 19.45 -3.82 5.76
CA ARG A 224 19.88 -4.52 6.99
C ARG A 224 19.36 -5.95 7.10
N GLY A 225 18.52 -6.42 6.18
CA GLY A 225 17.75 -7.65 6.37
C GLY A 225 16.86 -7.59 7.62
N ALA A 226 16.40 -6.39 7.99
CA ALA A 226 15.57 -6.15 9.16
C ALA A 226 14.07 -6.17 8.80
N ASN A 227 13.21 -6.25 9.82
CA ASN A 227 11.76 -6.18 9.66
C ASN A 227 11.14 -5.20 10.67
N LYS A 228 11.60 -3.94 10.65
CA LYS A 228 11.09 -2.88 11.52
C LYS A 228 9.65 -2.51 11.11
N PRO A 229 8.73 -2.31 12.07
CA PRO A 229 7.33 -2.07 11.76
C PRO A 229 7.07 -0.63 11.31
N PHE A 230 6.03 -0.46 10.49
CA PHE A 230 5.55 0.87 10.10
C PHE A 230 4.56 1.41 11.14
N PHE A 231 4.93 2.52 11.78
CA PHE A 231 4.08 3.28 12.69
C PHE A 231 3.73 4.60 12.01
N ALA A 232 2.47 4.72 11.61
CA ALA A 232 2.00 5.88 10.88
C ALA A 232 1.64 7.03 11.82
N THR A 233 1.76 8.24 11.32
CA THR A 233 1.27 9.45 11.99
C THR A 233 0.12 10.05 11.22
N VAL A 234 -0.93 10.44 11.93
CA VAL A 234 -2.10 11.12 11.39
C VAL A 234 -2.34 12.41 12.15
N MET A 235 -2.55 13.51 11.45
CA MET A 235 -2.74 14.85 12.03
C MET A 235 -3.98 15.51 11.44
N PRO A 236 -4.86 16.13 12.26
CA PRO A 236 -6.04 16.79 11.74
C PRO A 236 -5.73 18.11 11.03
N GLY A 237 -4.55 18.68 11.31
CA GLY A 237 -4.00 19.94 10.82
C GLY A 237 -3.15 20.55 11.92
N TYR A 238 -2.80 21.83 11.76
CA TYR A 238 -1.89 22.53 12.68
C TYR A 238 -2.10 24.04 12.59
N ASP A 239 -2.09 24.76 13.71
CA ASP A 239 -2.12 26.22 13.75
C ASP A 239 -1.65 26.76 15.09
N ASP A 240 -0.38 27.18 15.15
CA ASP A 240 0.25 27.80 16.32
C ASP A 240 0.53 29.30 16.11
N MET A 241 -0.07 29.92 15.09
CA MET A 241 0.16 31.32 14.71
C MET A 241 -0.10 32.27 15.88
N ARG A 242 -1.13 32.00 16.68
CA ARG A 242 -1.51 32.80 17.87
C ARG A 242 -0.61 32.54 19.08
N TYR A 243 0.01 31.36 19.15
CA TYR A 243 0.83 30.97 20.29
C TYR A 243 2.24 31.54 20.17
N ARG A 244 2.85 31.44 18.98
CA ARG A 244 4.27 31.79 18.76
C ARG A 244 4.59 32.35 17.37
N ALA A 245 3.59 32.83 16.63
CA ALA A 245 3.76 33.31 15.25
C ALA A 245 4.47 32.28 14.34
N GLY A 246 4.13 31.01 14.52
CA GLY A 246 4.75 29.89 13.79
C GLY A 246 4.13 29.68 12.41
N HIS A 247 3.48 28.54 12.21
CA HIS A 247 2.92 28.14 10.92
C HIS A 247 1.54 27.50 11.05
N ARG A 248 0.92 27.32 9.89
CA ARG A 248 -0.41 26.72 9.76
C ARG A 248 -0.42 25.65 8.69
N LYS A 249 -1.04 24.51 9.01
CA LYS A 249 -1.53 23.50 8.08
C LYS A 249 -3.04 23.46 8.16
N ASP A 250 -3.70 23.87 7.09
CA ASP A 250 -5.16 23.81 7.03
C ASP A 250 -5.64 22.36 7.23
N ARG A 251 -6.69 22.20 8.04
CA ARG A 251 -7.36 20.93 8.23
C ARG A 251 -8.10 20.48 6.95
N ALA A 252 -8.32 21.40 6.01
CA ALA A 252 -8.99 21.17 4.73
C ALA A 252 -10.34 20.44 4.90
N ASN A 253 -11.18 20.92 5.83
CA ASN A 253 -12.46 20.31 6.19
C ASN A 253 -12.35 18.80 6.58
N GLY A 254 -11.20 18.42 7.13
CA GLY A 254 -10.88 17.06 7.55
C GLY A 254 -10.19 16.22 6.49
N ASP A 255 -10.06 16.68 5.24
CA ASP A 255 -9.44 15.89 4.17
C ASP A 255 -7.96 15.64 4.41
N TYR A 256 -7.26 16.60 5.03
CA TYR A 256 -5.89 16.40 5.49
C TYR A 256 -5.79 15.23 6.48
N TYR A 257 -6.73 15.17 7.43
CA TYR A 257 -6.78 14.10 8.43
C TYR A 257 -7.10 12.74 7.79
N ARG A 258 -8.12 12.69 6.92
CA ARG A 258 -8.56 11.49 6.23
C ARG A 258 -7.44 10.90 5.38
N SER A 259 -6.68 11.74 4.67
CA SER A 259 -5.52 11.33 3.89
C SER A 259 -4.45 10.65 4.74
N GLY A 260 -4.16 11.16 5.94
CA GLY A 260 -3.23 10.52 6.87
C GLY A 260 -3.66 9.08 7.19
N TRP A 261 -4.93 8.90 7.52
CA TRP A 261 -5.51 7.58 7.80
C TRP A 261 -5.49 6.64 6.60
N ASP A 262 -5.80 7.15 5.41
CA ASP A 262 -5.80 6.37 4.18
C ASP A 262 -4.39 5.86 3.86
N ASN A 263 -3.36 6.69 4.06
CA ASN A 263 -1.96 6.27 3.92
C ASN A 263 -1.50 5.29 5.01
N ALA A 264 -1.90 5.51 6.27
CA ALA A 264 -1.60 4.59 7.37
C ALA A 264 -2.09 3.17 7.06
N ARG A 265 -3.33 3.07 6.54
CA ARG A 265 -3.91 1.80 6.14
C ARG A 265 -3.27 1.24 4.86
N ALA A 266 -3.03 2.08 3.85
CA ALA A 266 -2.50 1.67 2.54
C ALA A 266 -1.08 1.08 2.63
N TYR A 267 -0.22 1.65 3.49
CA TYR A 267 1.15 1.16 3.69
C TYR A 267 1.25 0.11 4.81
N GLY A 268 0.11 -0.44 5.26
CA GLY A 268 0.09 -1.55 6.21
C GLY A 268 0.65 -1.19 7.59
N ALA A 269 0.40 0.03 8.09
CA ALA A 269 0.87 0.41 9.42
C ALA A 269 0.32 -0.54 10.48
N GLN A 270 1.18 -0.94 11.41
CA GLN A 270 0.79 -1.76 12.56
C GLN A 270 0.23 -0.90 13.69
N VAL A 271 0.65 0.36 13.76
CA VAL A 271 0.18 1.35 14.71
C VAL A 271 -0.08 2.67 13.97
N ALA A 272 -1.18 3.34 14.31
CA ALA A 272 -1.40 4.73 13.94
C ALA A 272 -1.33 5.64 15.17
N ILE A 273 -0.57 6.73 15.08
CA ILE A 273 -0.39 7.73 16.12
C ILE A 273 -1.05 9.02 15.68
N ILE A 274 -2.05 9.45 16.45
CA ILE A 274 -2.76 10.71 16.25
C ILE A 274 -1.97 11.81 16.99
N THR A 275 -1.50 12.80 16.25
CA THR A 275 -0.99 14.05 16.82
C THR A 275 -2.06 15.13 16.58
N SER A 276 -2.96 15.40 17.53
CA SER A 276 -3.02 14.93 18.93
C SER A 276 -4.45 14.82 19.46
N TRP A 277 -4.64 14.24 20.67
CA TRP A 277 -5.92 14.32 21.38
C TRP A 277 -6.26 15.78 21.70
N ASN A 278 -5.37 16.49 22.40
CA ASN A 278 -5.68 17.78 23.01
C ASN A 278 -4.51 18.78 23.07
N GLU A 279 -3.64 18.84 22.05
CA GLU A 279 -2.65 19.92 21.97
C GLU A 279 -3.25 21.19 21.38
N TRP A 280 -3.83 22.01 22.26
CA TRP A 280 -4.59 23.21 21.87
C TRP A 280 -3.72 24.38 21.42
N PHE A 281 -2.49 24.52 21.94
CA PHE A 281 -1.60 25.62 21.50
C PHE A 281 -1.15 25.46 20.05
N GLU A 282 -1.06 24.21 19.59
CA GLU A 282 -0.66 23.87 18.22
C GLU A 282 -1.84 23.65 17.27
N GLY A 283 -3.08 23.75 17.76
CA GLY A 283 -4.27 23.54 16.95
C GLY A 283 -4.37 22.15 16.32
N SER A 284 -3.72 21.13 16.90
CA SER A 284 -3.67 19.76 16.38
C SER A 284 -4.66 18.81 17.08
N SER A 285 -5.48 19.32 18.00
CA SER A 285 -6.44 18.54 18.80
C SER A 285 -7.57 17.91 17.97
N ILE A 286 -7.98 16.70 18.36
CA ILE A 286 -9.21 16.04 17.87
C ILE A 286 -10.33 16.00 18.92
N GLU A 287 -10.04 16.33 20.19
CA GLU A 287 -11.05 16.48 21.25
C GLU A 287 -12.14 17.49 20.84
N THR A 288 -13.38 17.26 21.31
CA THR A 288 -14.53 18.10 21.02
C THR A 288 -14.23 19.57 21.29
N SER A 289 -14.37 20.39 20.25
CA SER A 289 -13.97 21.79 20.28
C SER A 289 -15.13 22.74 19.98
N ILE A 290 -14.93 24.03 20.24
CA ILE A 290 -15.92 25.05 19.90
C ILE A 290 -16.09 25.17 18.39
N ASN A 291 -14.99 25.23 17.63
CA ASN A 291 -15.08 25.51 16.21
C ASN A 291 -15.47 24.26 15.38
N ASN A 292 -15.13 23.06 15.87
CA ASN A 292 -15.28 21.83 15.10
C ASN A 292 -16.29 20.84 15.71
N GLY A 293 -16.81 21.09 16.91
CA GLY A 293 -17.68 20.16 17.62
C GLY A 293 -17.05 18.77 17.69
N ASN A 294 -17.83 17.73 17.35
CA ASN A 294 -17.37 16.34 17.31
C ASN A 294 -16.78 15.90 15.96
N THR A 295 -16.66 16.80 14.98
CA THR A 295 -16.29 16.44 13.59
C THR A 295 -15.04 15.57 13.52
N TYR A 296 -13.99 15.89 14.30
CA TYR A 296 -12.74 15.12 14.27
C TYR A 296 -12.84 13.79 15.02
N LEU A 297 -13.63 13.69 16.09
CA LEU A 297 -13.93 12.40 16.73
C LEU A 297 -14.74 11.49 15.81
N ASP A 298 -15.66 12.06 15.02
CA ASP A 298 -16.45 11.30 14.05
C ASP A 298 -15.59 10.76 12.90
N ILE A 299 -14.69 11.59 12.36
CA ILE A 299 -13.68 11.15 11.37
C ILE A 299 -12.77 10.09 11.99
N THR A 300 -12.30 10.28 13.23
CA THR A 300 -11.47 9.28 13.92
C THR A 300 -12.20 7.95 14.03
N ARG A 301 -13.47 7.94 14.43
CA ARG A 301 -14.27 6.71 14.52
C ARG A 301 -14.42 6.01 13.19
N GLU A 302 -14.77 6.74 12.13
CA GLU A 302 -14.86 6.23 10.77
C GLU A 302 -13.53 5.60 10.32
N LYS A 303 -12.44 6.34 10.49
CA LYS A 303 -11.14 5.94 9.96
C LYS A 303 -10.44 4.88 10.79
N ILE A 304 -10.64 4.83 12.11
CA ILE A 304 -10.15 3.73 12.93
C ILE A 304 -10.88 2.43 12.60
N ALA A 305 -12.21 2.48 12.41
CA ALA A 305 -12.96 1.30 11.98
C ALA A 305 -12.41 0.75 10.65
N ALA A 306 -12.16 1.63 9.68
CA ALA A 306 -11.50 1.26 8.44
C ALA A 306 -10.06 0.76 8.66
N PHE A 307 -9.26 1.43 9.50
CA PHE A 307 -7.87 1.06 9.76
C PHE A 307 -7.76 -0.32 10.40
N LYS A 308 -8.61 -0.64 11.37
CA LYS A 308 -8.63 -1.93 12.08
C LYS A 308 -9.29 -3.06 11.29
N ASP A 309 -10.00 -2.74 10.21
CA ASP A 309 -10.54 -3.75 9.29
C ASP A 309 -9.38 -4.55 8.67
N PRO A 310 -9.30 -5.86 8.93
CA PRO A 310 -8.24 -6.71 8.38
C PRO A 310 -8.38 -6.90 6.86
N THR A 311 -9.52 -6.50 6.27
CA THR A 311 -9.70 -6.46 4.83
C THR A 311 -8.67 -5.51 4.20
N PRO A 312 -7.84 -5.99 3.26
CA PRO A 312 -6.87 -5.15 2.55
C PRO A 312 -7.52 -3.91 1.91
N VAL A 313 -6.84 -2.76 1.98
CA VAL A 313 -7.34 -1.50 1.40
C VAL A 313 -7.49 -1.63 -0.10
N ILE A 314 -8.68 -1.23 -0.58
CA ILE A 314 -8.92 -0.87 -1.97
C ILE A 314 -8.37 0.55 -2.15
N PRO A 315 -7.30 0.80 -2.94
CA PRO A 315 -6.68 2.12 -3.01
C PRO A 315 -7.66 3.21 -3.52
N SER A 316 -7.69 4.38 -2.87
CA SER A 316 -8.21 5.62 -3.44
C SER A 316 -7.17 6.21 -4.40
N GLY A 317 -7.18 5.73 -5.64
CA GLY A 317 -6.29 6.21 -6.71
C GLY A 317 -6.99 6.44 -8.03
N PHE A 318 -8.29 6.16 -8.15
CA PHE A 318 -9.02 6.26 -9.42
C PHE A 318 -9.22 7.71 -9.85
N ALA A 319 -8.80 8.01 -11.07
CA ALA A 319 -8.90 9.34 -11.66
C ALA A 319 -10.32 9.73 -12.06
N ASP A 320 -11.22 8.74 -12.23
CA ASP A 320 -12.64 8.95 -12.53
C ASP A 320 -13.50 7.84 -11.89
N PRO A 321 -14.72 8.14 -11.39
CA PRO A 321 -15.62 7.15 -10.80
C PRO A 321 -16.02 6.00 -11.75
N THR A 322 -16.07 6.25 -13.06
CA THR A 322 -16.41 5.23 -14.07
C THR A 322 -15.27 4.24 -14.24
N ILE A 323 -14.02 4.72 -14.23
CA ILE A 323 -12.82 3.87 -14.22
C ILE A 323 -12.83 2.98 -12.97
N LYS A 324 -13.15 3.55 -11.80
CA LYS A 324 -13.32 2.79 -10.55
C LYS A 324 -14.36 1.68 -10.69
N GLN A 325 -15.53 1.98 -11.26
CA GLN A 325 -16.60 0.99 -11.42
C GLN A 325 -16.17 -0.17 -12.32
N ILE A 326 -15.48 0.11 -13.44
CA ILE A 326 -14.97 -0.93 -14.36
C ILE A 326 -13.92 -1.80 -13.66
N TRP A 327 -13.01 -1.19 -12.89
CA TRP A 327 -12.03 -1.92 -12.10
C TRP A 327 -12.71 -2.79 -11.04
N GLN A 328 -13.63 -2.21 -10.27
CA GLN A 328 -14.32 -2.91 -9.19
C GLN A 328 -15.12 -4.09 -9.70
N ARG A 329 -15.77 -3.97 -10.87
CA ARG A 329 -16.54 -5.06 -11.46
C ARG A 329 -15.73 -6.33 -11.58
N ALA A 330 -14.52 -6.24 -12.10
CA ALA A 330 -13.69 -7.40 -12.38
C ALA A 330 -12.76 -7.76 -11.20
N ASP A 331 -12.14 -6.80 -10.55
CA ASP A 331 -11.01 -7.07 -9.66
C ASP A 331 -11.32 -6.94 -8.17
N LEU A 332 -12.45 -6.32 -7.79
CA LEU A 332 -12.80 -6.19 -6.38
C LEU A 332 -13.04 -7.55 -5.70
N ALA A 333 -13.64 -8.50 -6.41
CA ALA A 333 -13.86 -9.85 -5.88
C ALA A 333 -12.53 -10.60 -5.65
N VAL A 334 -11.54 -10.41 -6.53
CA VAL A 334 -10.20 -10.98 -6.37
C VAL A 334 -9.46 -10.31 -5.21
N GLN A 335 -9.53 -8.98 -5.13
CA GLN A 335 -8.92 -8.20 -4.06
C GLN A 335 -9.46 -8.55 -2.67
N GLN A 336 -10.77 -8.74 -2.55
CA GLN A 336 -11.41 -9.14 -1.30
C GLN A 336 -11.34 -10.66 -1.05
N GLN A 337 -10.57 -11.40 -1.86
CA GLN A 337 -10.41 -12.86 -1.77
C GLN A 337 -11.74 -13.62 -1.85
N ARG A 338 -12.76 -13.04 -2.48
CA ARG A 338 -14.06 -13.66 -2.76
C ARG A 338 -14.07 -14.49 -4.04
N ALA A 339 -13.05 -14.34 -4.88
CA ALA A 339 -12.85 -15.10 -6.10
C ALA A 339 -11.39 -15.54 -6.21
N VAL A 340 -11.17 -16.81 -6.58
CA VAL A 340 -9.83 -17.39 -6.81
C VAL A 340 -9.59 -17.46 -8.31
N ARG A 341 -9.03 -16.40 -8.89
CA ARG A 341 -8.63 -16.27 -10.30
C ARG A 341 -7.60 -15.16 -10.48
N SER A 342 -6.95 -15.11 -11.64
CA SER A 342 -6.02 -14.01 -11.98
C SER A 342 -6.74 -12.65 -12.11
N TRP A 343 -5.95 -11.58 -12.00
CA TRP A 343 -6.38 -10.19 -12.10
C TRP A 343 -6.68 -9.79 -13.55
N VAL A 344 -7.70 -8.95 -13.75
CA VAL A 344 -8.08 -8.42 -15.06
C VAL A 344 -7.34 -7.13 -15.38
N TRP A 345 -7.34 -6.16 -14.47
CA TRP A 345 -6.67 -4.87 -14.64
C TRP A 345 -5.38 -4.82 -13.84
N GLY A 346 -5.37 -5.45 -12.67
CA GLY A 346 -4.20 -5.59 -11.81
C GLY A 346 -4.38 -4.94 -10.44
N PRO A 347 -3.61 -5.39 -9.43
CA PRO A 347 -3.66 -4.84 -8.09
C PRO A 347 -3.03 -3.44 -7.96
N GLN A 348 -2.07 -3.07 -8.83
CA GLN A 348 -1.49 -1.73 -8.81
C GLN A 348 -2.33 -0.78 -9.67
N ILE A 349 -2.69 0.34 -9.06
CA ILE A 349 -3.44 1.43 -9.68
C ILE A 349 -2.49 2.62 -9.74
N GLY A 350 -2.07 3.01 -10.94
CA GLY A 350 -1.23 4.18 -11.15
C GLY A 350 -2.03 5.48 -11.14
N ASP A 351 -1.35 6.61 -10.99
CA ASP A 351 -2.01 7.93 -10.97
C ASP A 351 -2.68 8.27 -12.31
N GLY A 352 -3.78 9.01 -12.23
CA GLY A 352 -4.40 9.66 -13.36
C GLY A 352 -3.50 10.73 -13.97
N ARG A 353 -3.53 10.85 -15.30
CA ARG A 353 -2.78 11.87 -16.05
C ARG A 353 -3.59 12.41 -17.20
N LEU A 354 -3.37 13.69 -17.52
CA LEU A 354 -3.84 14.31 -18.75
C LEU A 354 -2.79 14.17 -19.84
N GLU A 355 -3.21 13.71 -21.03
CA GLU A 355 -2.39 13.66 -22.24
C GLU A 355 -3.02 14.51 -23.34
N SER A 356 -2.20 15.08 -24.22
CA SER A 356 -2.71 15.74 -25.43
C SER A 356 -3.41 14.74 -26.35
N PHE A 357 -4.63 15.07 -26.78
CA PHE A 357 -5.43 14.27 -27.71
C PHE A 357 -6.33 15.16 -28.56
N ASN A 358 -6.29 15.04 -29.89
CA ASN A 358 -7.06 15.90 -30.83
C ASN A 358 -6.85 17.41 -30.61
N GLY A 359 -5.65 17.83 -30.16
CA GLY A 359 -5.38 19.23 -29.78
C GLY A 359 -5.99 19.67 -28.43
N GLY A 360 -6.76 18.80 -27.77
CA GLY A 360 -7.25 18.96 -26.39
C GLY A 360 -6.54 18.01 -25.41
N GLN A 361 -7.22 17.64 -24.33
CA GLN A 361 -6.69 16.71 -23.32
C GLN A 361 -7.61 15.48 -23.15
N ARG A 362 -7.00 14.30 -22.99
CA ARG A 362 -7.66 13.07 -22.51
C ARG A 362 -7.17 12.70 -21.13
N LEU A 363 -8.05 12.14 -20.30
CA LEU A 363 -7.67 11.56 -19.01
C LEU A 363 -7.28 10.10 -19.21
N VAL A 364 -6.13 9.70 -18.67
CA VAL A 364 -5.61 8.34 -18.76
C VAL A 364 -5.21 7.83 -17.39
N GLN A 365 -5.42 6.55 -17.16
CA GLN A 365 -5.00 5.89 -15.93
C GLN A 365 -4.40 4.53 -16.22
N TYR A 366 -3.21 4.29 -15.66
CA TYR A 366 -2.46 3.05 -15.83
C TYR A 366 -2.77 2.06 -14.71
N PHE A 367 -2.74 0.78 -15.08
CA PHE A 367 -2.76 -0.36 -14.19
C PHE A 367 -1.65 -1.32 -14.61
N ASP A 368 -1.40 -2.38 -13.85
CA ASP A 368 -0.38 -3.37 -14.23
C ASP A 368 -0.60 -3.92 -15.64
N LYS A 369 -1.84 -4.34 -15.90
CA LYS A 369 -2.22 -5.09 -17.09
C LYS A 369 -2.93 -4.22 -18.12
N ALA A 370 -3.04 -2.91 -17.88
CA ALA A 370 -3.99 -2.08 -18.60
C ALA A 370 -3.67 -0.58 -18.58
N ARG A 371 -4.37 0.14 -19.45
CA ARG A 371 -4.56 1.58 -19.37
C ARG A 371 -5.99 1.89 -19.81
N MET A 372 -6.71 2.63 -18.97
CA MET A 372 -8.05 3.15 -19.28
C MET A 372 -7.95 4.62 -19.68
N GLU A 373 -8.83 5.05 -20.57
CA GLU A 373 -8.80 6.37 -21.20
C GLU A 373 -10.21 6.96 -21.29
N ILE A 374 -10.31 8.26 -21.03
CA ILE A 374 -11.50 9.08 -21.29
C ILE A 374 -11.06 10.14 -22.32
N ASN A 375 -11.37 9.87 -23.59
CA ASN A 375 -10.97 10.73 -24.71
C ASN A 375 -11.81 12.02 -24.80
N ASN A 376 -13.04 11.99 -24.28
CA ASN A 376 -13.90 13.16 -24.14
C ASN A 376 -14.54 13.18 -22.75
N VAL A 377 -14.03 14.04 -21.86
CA VAL A 377 -14.51 14.16 -20.46
C VAL A 377 -15.96 14.64 -20.35
N ASN A 378 -16.47 15.29 -21.41
CA ASN A 378 -17.86 15.76 -21.52
C ASN A 378 -18.76 14.78 -22.30
N GLY A 379 -18.25 13.60 -22.64
CA GLY A 379 -19.02 12.56 -23.33
C GLY A 379 -20.12 11.95 -22.45
N ASP A 380 -21.02 11.19 -23.08
CA ASP A 380 -22.06 10.45 -22.36
C ASP A 380 -21.44 9.36 -21.47
N ARG A 381 -21.51 9.55 -20.15
CA ARG A 381 -20.97 8.63 -19.14
C ARG A 381 -21.68 7.27 -19.10
N ASN A 382 -22.87 7.17 -19.67
CA ASN A 382 -23.60 5.90 -19.78
C ASN A 382 -23.19 5.09 -21.01
N SER A 383 -22.44 5.69 -21.94
CA SER A 383 -21.92 4.97 -23.09
C SER A 383 -20.91 3.91 -22.62
N PRO A 384 -20.98 2.66 -23.13
CA PRO A 384 -19.96 1.65 -22.88
C PRO A 384 -18.58 2.07 -23.43
N TRP A 385 -18.54 3.10 -24.28
CA TRP A 385 -17.33 3.66 -24.87
C TRP A 385 -16.85 4.95 -24.19
N PHE A 386 -17.48 5.36 -23.08
CA PHE A 386 -17.02 6.53 -22.31
C PHE A 386 -15.61 6.32 -21.75
N VAL A 387 -15.38 5.13 -21.19
CA VAL A 387 -14.04 4.67 -20.82
C VAL A 387 -13.62 3.61 -21.83
N THR A 388 -12.55 3.89 -22.56
CA THR A 388 -11.91 2.93 -23.47
C THR A 388 -10.63 2.38 -22.87
N ASN A 389 -10.16 1.26 -23.42
CA ASN A 389 -8.83 0.74 -23.13
C ASN A 389 -7.86 1.16 -24.24
N GLY A 390 -6.70 1.68 -23.87
CA GLY A 390 -5.67 2.10 -24.82
C GLY A 390 -5.18 0.95 -25.69
N LEU A 391 -4.78 1.25 -26.93
CA LEU A 391 -4.28 0.29 -27.94
C LEU A 391 -2.85 -0.19 -27.63
N LEU A 392 -2.55 -0.45 -26.35
CA LEU A 392 -1.19 -0.55 -25.83
C LEU A 392 -0.31 -1.51 -26.63
N VAL A 393 -0.83 -2.69 -26.93
CA VAL A 393 -0.07 -3.74 -27.63
C VAL A 393 0.09 -3.38 -29.10
N SER A 394 -0.97 -2.94 -29.78
CA SER A 394 -0.86 -2.47 -31.17
C SER A 394 0.18 -1.35 -31.30
N GLU A 395 0.18 -0.38 -30.39
CA GLU A 395 1.12 0.73 -30.43
C GLU A 395 2.55 0.31 -30.08
N MET A 396 2.76 -0.55 -29.08
CA MET A 396 4.08 -1.09 -28.74
C MET A 396 4.65 -1.97 -29.86
N VAL A 397 3.81 -2.71 -30.57
CA VAL A 397 4.23 -3.57 -31.68
C VAL A 397 4.55 -2.73 -32.91
N THR A 398 3.69 -1.77 -33.26
CA THR A 398 3.85 -0.99 -34.50
C THR A 398 4.72 0.26 -34.34
N GLY A 399 4.97 0.70 -33.11
CA GLY A 399 5.62 1.98 -32.83
C GLY A 399 4.75 3.20 -33.16
N ARG A 400 3.43 3.04 -33.31
CA ARG A 400 2.52 4.10 -33.74
C ARG A 400 1.61 4.51 -32.59
N VAL A 401 2.01 5.53 -31.83
CA VAL A 401 1.25 6.02 -30.68
C VAL A 401 0.11 6.93 -31.12
N GLN A 402 -1.13 6.61 -30.72
CA GLN A 402 -2.29 7.44 -31.05
C GLN A 402 -2.32 8.70 -30.16
N THR A 403 -2.34 9.87 -30.81
CA THR A 403 -2.40 11.20 -30.17
C THR A 403 -3.64 12.00 -30.60
N GLY A 404 -4.54 11.36 -31.34
CA GLY A 404 -5.82 11.90 -31.79
C GLY A 404 -6.56 10.86 -32.64
N ASP A 405 -7.75 11.18 -33.12
CA ASP A 405 -8.56 10.26 -33.91
C ASP A 405 -7.85 9.83 -35.20
N THR A 406 -7.07 10.74 -35.80
CA THR A 406 -6.30 10.49 -37.03
C THR A 406 -4.82 10.82 -36.91
N THR A 407 -4.36 11.32 -35.76
CA THR A 407 -2.96 11.74 -35.56
C THR A 407 -2.16 10.70 -34.80
N ILE A 408 -0.93 10.45 -35.28
CA ILE A 408 -0.04 9.40 -34.80
C ILE A 408 1.36 9.98 -34.56
N GLU A 409 1.95 9.61 -33.43
CA GLU A 409 3.37 9.81 -33.13
C GLU A 409 4.14 8.52 -33.44
N ALA A 410 5.24 8.62 -34.18
CA ALA A 410 6.09 7.48 -34.50
C ALA A 410 7.19 7.27 -33.45
N ARG A 411 7.41 6.01 -33.09
CA ARG A 411 8.44 5.53 -32.16
C ARG A 411 9.02 4.21 -32.66
N THR A 412 10.15 3.81 -32.09
CA THR A 412 10.65 2.44 -32.27
C THR A 412 9.73 1.47 -31.52
N PRO A 413 9.38 0.31 -32.10
CA PRO A 413 8.66 -0.75 -31.38
C PRO A 413 9.32 -1.11 -30.04
N ASN A 414 8.52 -1.60 -29.10
CA ASN A 414 8.99 -1.90 -27.74
C ASN A 414 9.79 -3.22 -27.72
N GLU A 415 10.98 -3.18 -27.12
CA GLU A 415 11.87 -4.34 -26.99
C GLU A 415 11.61 -5.19 -25.74
N GLU A 416 10.69 -4.80 -24.86
CA GLU A 416 10.31 -5.60 -23.70
C GLU A 416 9.69 -6.94 -24.12
N VAL A 417 9.90 -7.98 -23.30
CA VAL A 417 9.43 -9.33 -23.56
C VAL A 417 7.91 -9.45 -23.47
N LEU A 418 7.36 -10.42 -24.20
CA LEU A 418 5.92 -10.67 -24.27
C LEU A 418 5.35 -11.32 -22.99
N ALA A 419 6.16 -12.10 -22.27
CA ALA A 419 5.77 -12.83 -21.07
C ALA A 419 6.97 -13.15 -20.18
N GLY A 420 6.73 -13.31 -18.88
CA GLY A 420 7.74 -13.70 -17.89
C GLY A 420 8.53 -12.52 -17.30
N ASP A 421 9.72 -12.82 -16.80
CA ASP A 421 10.64 -11.85 -16.19
C ASP A 421 11.12 -10.80 -17.22
N PRO A 422 11.57 -9.61 -16.79
CA PRO A 422 11.97 -8.54 -17.72
C PRO A 422 13.07 -8.95 -18.71
N ARG A 423 13.20 -8.20 -19.82
CA ARG A 423 14.20 -8.38 -20.89
C ARG A 423 15.60 -8.74 -20.41
N VAL A 424 16.08 -8.14 -19.32
CA VAL A 424 17.42 -8.41 -18.76
C VAL A 424 17.60 -9.89 -18.35
N VAL A 425 16.54 -10.55 -17.90
CA VAL A 425 16.50 -11.98 -17.53
C VAL A 425 16.14 -12.86 -18.73
N ASN A 426 15.49 -12.28 -19.72
CA ASN A 426 14.97 -12.96 -20.91
C ASN A 426 15.56 -12.41 -22.21
N PRO A 427 16.89 -12.50 -22.43
CA PRO A 427 17.50 -11.95 -23.63
C PRO A 427 16.93 -12.61 -24.89
N ASP A 428 16.65 -13.91 -24.88
CA ASP A 428 16.27 -14.66 -26.10
C ASP A 428 14.76 -14.80 -26.33
N ALA A 429 13.93 -14.26 -25.43
CA ALA A 429 12.48 -14.30 -25.60
C ALA A 429 12.02 -13.25 -26.64
N PRO A 430 10.98 -13.53 -27.45
CA PRO A 430 10.37 -12.54 -28.34
C PRO A 430 9.93 -11.26 -27.61
N SER A 431 10.03 -10.10 -28.29
CA SER A 431 9.50 -8.79 -27.86
C SER A 431 8.25 -8.38 -28.62
N TYR A 432 7.66 -7.24 -28.25
CA TYR A 432 6.69 -6.57 -29.12
C TYR A 432 7.30 -6.19 -30.48
N ALA A 433 8.57 -5.80 -30.53
CA ALA A 433 9.29 -5.58 -31.78
C ALA A 433 9.41 -6.87 -32.62
N THR A 434 9.63 -8.03 -31.98
CA THR A 434 9.57 -9.33 -32.69
C THR A 434 8.18 -9.57 -33.29
N LEU A 435 7.10 -9.26 -32.57
CA LEU A 435 5.73 -9.42 -33.11
C LEU A 435 5.49 -8.57 -34.35
N ALA A 436 6.10 -7.39 -34.46
CA ALA A 436 5.95 -6.50 -35.62
C ALA A 436 6.34 -7.17 -36.95
N MET A 437 7.19 -8.19 -36.88
CA MET A 437 7.66 -8.96 -38.03
C MET A 437 6.67 -10.05 -38.48
N VAL A 438 5.65 -10.36 -37.66
CA VAL A 438 4.83 -11.59 -37.78
C VAL A 438 3.31 -11.35 -37.65
N LEU A 439 2.82 -10.22 -38.16
CA LEU A 439 1.38 -9.87 -38.20
C LEU A 439 0.64 -10.09 -39.54
N PRO A 440 1.11 -10.89 -40.53
CA PRO A 440 0.34 -11.02 -41.76
C PRO A 440 -0.97 -11.78 -41.50
N PRO A 441 -2.07 -11.44 -42.22
CA PRO A 441 -3.33 -12.17 -42.16
C PRO A 441 -3.15 -13.68 -42.31
N GLN A 442 -3.92 -14.45 -41.55
CA GLN A 442 -3.85 -15.91 -41.56
C GLN A 442 -5.11 -16.50 -42.21
N ALA A 443 -5.00 -17.75 -42.66
CA ALA A 443 -6.17 -18.56 -43.02
C ALA A 443 -6.91 -19.02 -41.77
N ASP A 444 -8.17 -19.42 -41.91
CA ASP A 444 -8.92 -20.08 -40.84
C ASP A 444 -8.28 -21.44 -40.53
N LYS A 445 -7.85 -21.61 -39.28
CA LYS A 445 -7.20 -22.82 -38.75
C LYS A 445 -8.07 -23.49 -37.69
N THR A 446 -9.36 -23.16 -37.59
CA THR A 446 -10.27 -23.70 -36.57
C THR A 446 -10.20 -25.24 -36.55
N GLY A 447 -10.04 -25.81 -35.36
CA GLY A 447 -9.86 -27.24 -35.11
C GLY A 447 -8.43 -27.76 -35.27
N GLN A 448 -7.49 -26.96 -35.81
CA GLN A 448 -6.08 -27.35 -35.92
C GLN A 448 -5.31 -27.06 -34.63
N ALA A 449 -4.28 -27.86 -34.35
CA ALA A 449 -3.44 -27.71 -33.17
C ALA A 449 -2.46 -26.53 -33.29
N VAL A 450 -2.24 -25.81 -32.19
CA VAL A 450 -1.26 -24.72 -32.11
C VAL A 450 0.14 -25.30 -31.86
N ARG A 451 0.96 -25.40 -32.91
CA ARG A 451 2.28 -26.07 -32.89
C ARG A 451 3.46 -25.17 -33.23
N THR A 452 3.22 -23.91 -33.54
CA THR A 452 4.26 -22.98 -34.00
C THR A 452 4.88 -22.24 -32.82
N GLN A 453 6.20 -22.29 -32.70
CA GLN A 453 6.99 -21.44 -31.81
C GLN A 453 7.50 -20.21 -32.56
N LEU A 454 7.41 -19.04 -31.93
CA LEU A 454 8.05 -17.80 -32.37
C LEU A 454 9.42 -17.64 -31.68
N LEU A 455 10.46 -17.38 -32.47
CA LEU A 455 11.80 -17.06 -32.00
C LEU A 455 12.05 -15.55 -32.03
N ARG A 456 13.03 -15.07 -31.25
CA ARG A 456 13.34 -13.64 -31.10
C ARG A 456 13.61 -12.90 -32.41
N ASN A 457 14.24 -13.58 -33.37
CA ASN A 457 14.58 -13.04 -34.68
C ASN A 457 13.37 -12.98 -35.65
N GLY A 458 12.16 -13.30 -35.19
CA GLY A 458 10.94 -13.30 -36.01
C GLY A 458 10.74 -14.55 -36.86
N THR A 459 11.61 -15.58 -36.72
CA THR A 459 11.42 -16.85 -37.43
C THR A 459 10.59 -17.83 -36.62
N PHE A 460 10.02 -18.82 -37.30
CA PHE A 460 9.16 -19.84 -36.70
C PHE A 460 9.83 -21.20 -36.69
N GLN A 461 9.44 -22.05 -35.74
CA GLN A 461 9.70 -23.48 -35.80
C GLN A 461 8.51 -24.28 -35.30
N ASP A 462 8.27 -25.44 -35.89
CA ASP A 462 7.27 -26.38 -35.39
C ASP A 462 7.80 -27.13 -34.18
N ILE A 463 6.94 -27.30 -33.17
CA ILE A 463 7.29 -27.97 -31.93
C ILE A 463 6.29 -29.07 -31.59
N THR A 464 6.71 -29.98 -30.70
CA THR A 464 5.76 -30.75 -29.90
C THR A 464 5.31 -29.85 -28.74
N PRO A 465 4.07 -29.37 -28.72
CA PRO A 465 3.64 -28.40 -27.72
C PRO A 465 3.56 -29.05 -26.33
N PRO A 466 3.82 -28.29 -25.25
CA PRO A 466 3.78 -28.79 -23.88
C PRO A 466 2.36 -29.11 -23.38
N ALA A 467 1.32 -28.69 -24.13
CA ALA A 467 -0.07 -28.98 -23.86
C ALA A 467 -0.87 -29.03 -25.16
N ASN A 468 -1.98 -29.75 -25.15
CA ASN A 468 -2.91 -29.79 -26.28
C ASN A 468 -3.75 -28.51 -26.30
N VAL A 469 -3.52 -27.68 -27.32
CA VAL A 469 -4.22 -26.42 -27.56
C VAL A 469 -4.60 -26.40 -29.04
N SER A 470 -5.85 -26.08 -29.36
CA SER A 470 -6.33 -25.96 -30.74
C SER A 470 -6.95 -24.60 -31.01
N TYR A 471 -6.90 -24.13 -32.26
CA TYR A 471 -7.62 -22.92 -32.64
C TYR A 471 -9.13 -23.16 -32.55
N ALA A 472 -9.83 -22.30 -31.82
CA ALA A 472 -11.27 -22.43 -31.55
C ALA A 472 -12.12 -21.44 -32.35
N GLN A 473 -11.55 -20.32 -32.78
CA GLN A 473 -12.28 -19.32 -33.54
C GLN A 473 -11.37 -18.52 -34.47
N PHE A 474 -11.81 -18.33 -35.71
CA PHE A 474 -11.26 -17.34 -36.63
C PHE A 474 -12.03 -16.01 -36.53
N ILE A 475 -11.29 -14.91 -36.43
CA ILE A 475 -11.83 -13.55 -36.39
C ILE A 475 -11.72 -12.94 -37.79
N PRO A 476 -12.81 -12.79 -38.55
CA PRO A 476 -12.76 -12.31 -39.93
C PRO A 476 -12.30 -10.85 -40.06
N GLU A 477 -12.55 -10.02 -39.05
CA GLU A 477 -12.21 -8.58 -39.04
C GLU A 477 -10.69 -8.35 -39.13
N THR A 478 -9.90 -9.16 -38.44
CA THR A 478 -8.43 -9.06 -38.42
C THR A 478 -7.74 -10.24 -39.09
N ARG A 479 -8.50 -11.28 -39.47
CA ARG A 479 -8.04 -12.52 -40.08
C ARG A 479 -7.02 -13.28 -39.22
N HIS A 480 -7.33 -13.45 -37.95
CA HIS A 480 -6.50 -14.16 -36.99
C HIS A 480 -7.28 -15.20 -36.17
N ASN A 481 -6.57 -16.24 -35.74
CA ASN A 481 -7.15 -17.37 -35.02
C ASN A 481 -6.93 -17.24 -33.51
N ILE A 482 -7.96 -17.49 -32.71
CA ILE A 482 -7.92 -17.53 -31.24
C ILE A 482 -7.93 -18.99 -30.76
N PRO A 483 -6.93 -19.43 -29.99
CA PRO A 483 -6.90 -20.73 -29.32
C PRO A 483 -8.07 -20.96 -28.35
N ASP A 484 -8.46 -22.22 -28.15
CA ASP A 484 -9.48 -22.68 -27.20
C ASP A 484 -9.27 -22.18 -25.77
N VAL A 485 -8.05 -22.24 -25.24
CA VAL A 485 -7.69 -21.76 -23.89
C VAL A 485 -7.94 -20.26 -23.75
N PHE A 486 -7.60 -19.46 -24.76
CA PHE A 486 -7.84 -18.03 -24.77
C PHE A 486 -9.31 -17.71 -25.04
N ARG A 487 -9.98 -18.44 -25.94
CA ARG A 487 -11.40 -18.26 -26.20
C ARG A 487 -12.22 -18.51 -24.93
N THR A 488 -11.89 -19.55 -24.19
CA THR A 488 -12.52 -19.87 -22.90
C THR A 488 -12.32 -18.73 -21.90
N PHE A 489 -11.07 -18.25 -21.78
CA PHE A 489 -10.75 -17.15 -20.88
C PHE A 489 -11.44 -15.83 -21.25
N LEU A 490 -11.54 -15.50 -22.54
CA LEU A 490 -12.20 -14.28 -23.02
C LEU A 490 -13.72 -14.29 -22.75
N ASN A 491 -14.33 -15.47 -22.61
CA ASN A 491 -15.76 -15.63 -22.31
C ASN A 491 -16.01 -16.01 -20.85
N GLN A 492 -15.01 -15.90 -19.98
CA GLN A 492 -15.12 -16.35 -18.61
C GLN A 492 -16.18 -15.55 -17.82
N THR A 493 -16.93 -16.29 -17.01
CA THR A 493 -17.86 -15.74 -16.02
C THR A 493 -17.34 -16.00 -14.62
N GLY A 494 -17.67 -15.12 -13.68
CA GLY A 494 -17.37 -15.33 -12.28
C GLY A 494 -18.04 -14.28 -11.42
N LEU A 495 -17.62 -14.22 -10.16
CA LEU A 495 -18.12 -13.22 -9.22
C LEU A 495 -17.68 -11.82 -9.67
N VAL A 496 -18.65 -10.96 -9.96
CA VAL A 496 -18.47 -9.55 -10.34
C VAL A 496 -19.17 -8.64 -9.33
N TYR A 497 -18.66 -7.43 -9.19
CA TYR A 497 -19.26 -6.40 -8.34
C TYR A 497 -19.97 -5.33 -9.16
N SER A 498 -21.22 -5.01 -8.82
CA SER A 498 -21.95 -3.91 -9.45
C SER A 498 -23.02 -3.37 -8.52
N GLY A 499 -23.17 -2.04 -8.46
CA GLY A 499 -24.23 -1.40 -7.69
C GLY A 499 -24.27 -1.79 -6.21
N GLY A 500 -23.11 -2.04 -5.59
CA GLY A 500 -23.03 -2.45 -4.18
C GLY A 500 -23.23 -3.94 -3.92
N ARG A 501 -23.37 -4.77 -4.95
CA ARG A 501 -23.69 -6.21 -4.82
C ARG A 501 -22.73 -7.08 -5.63
N TYR A 502 -22.54 -8.30 -5.14
CA TYR A 502 -21.86 -9.36 -5.88
C TYR A 502 -22.89 -10.21 -6.61
N SER A 503 -22.58 -10.60 -7.84
CA SER A 503 -23.36 -11.55 -8.63
C SER A 503 -22.43 -12.33 -9.56
N ASN A 504 -22.85 -13.51 -10.01
CA ASN A 504 -22.15 -14.20 -11.07
C ASN A 504 -22.50 -13.56 -12.42
N GLY A 505 -21.49 -13.26 -13.22
CA GLY A 505 -21.69 -12.69 -14.54
C GLY A 505 -20.39 -12.67 -15.34
N GLN A 506 -20.48 -12.17 -16.57
CA GLN A 506 -19.31 -11.98 -17.42
C GLN A 506 -18.37 -10.92 -16.82
N LEU A 507 -17.07 -11.26 -16.71
CA LEU A 507 -16.09 -10.38 -16.06
C LEU A 507 -15.88 -9.07 -16.85
N PHE A 508 -15.86 -9.17 -18.17
CA PHE A 508 -15.64 -8.06 -19.11
C PHE A 508 -16.19 -8.41 -20.49
N ASP A 509 -16.55 -7.41 -21.28
CA ASP A 509 -16.68 -7.57 -22.72
C ASP A 509 -15.26 -7.69 -23.32
N TRP A 510 -15.00 -8.77 -24.03
CA TRP A 510 -13.65 -9.07 -24.49
C TRP A 510 -13.20 -8.13 -25.62
N VAL A 511 -14.11 -7.65 -26.47
CA VAL A 511 -13.77 -6.69 -27.53
C VAL A 511 -13.40 -5.35 -26.91
N VAL A 512 -14.12 -4.93 -25.86
CA VAL A 512 -13.80 -3.69 -25.12
C VAL A 512 -12.48 -3.81 -24.36
N ALA A 513 -12.22 -4.96 -23.71
CA ALA A 513 -11.04 -5.14 -22.87
C ALA A 513 -9.75 -5.46 -23.65
N PHE A 514 -9.85 -6.30 -24.68
CA PHE A 514 -8.72 -6.81 -25.46
C PHE A 514 -8.63 -6.22 -26.86
N GLY A 515 -9.78 -5.93 -27.48
CA GLY A 515 -9.86 -5.74 -28.92
C GLY A 515 -9.71 -7.04 -29.69
N TYR A 516 -9.58 -6.93 -31.00
CA TYR A 516 -9.36 -8.08 -31.85
C TYR A 516 -7.90 -8.57 -31.78
N PRO A 517 -7.64 -9.87 -32.05
CA PRO A 517 -6.27 -10.36 -32.20
C PRO A 517 -5.59 -9.64 -33.37
N ILE A 518 -4.37 -9.16 -33.15
CA ILE A 518 -3.53 -8.56 -34.20
C ILE A 518 -2.50 -9.57 -34.75
N GLY A 519 -2.47 -10.78 -34.17
CA GLY A 519 -1.66 -11.90 -34.60
C GLY A 519 -2.24 -13.23 -34.10
N ASP A 520 -1.84 -14.33 -34.73
CA ASP A 520 -2.12 -15.68 -34.21
C ASP A 520 -1.36 -15.92 -32.90
N ALA A 521 -1.75 -16.97 -32.18
CA ALA A 521 -1.01 -17.42 -30.99
C ALA A 521 0.24 -18.23 -31.36
N TYR A 522 1.34 -17.99 -30.63
CA TYR A 522 2.61 -18.70 -30.81
C TYR A 522 3.14 -19.20 -29.47
N TRP A 523 3.77 -20.37 -29.46
CA TRP A 523 4.56 -20.80 -28.33
C TRP A 523 5.86 -19.98 -28.25
N ILE A 524 6.30 -19.67 -27.04
CA ILE A 524 7.60 -19.05 -26.79
C ILE A 524 8.28 -19.74 -25.60
N ARG A 525 9.60 -19.60 -25.55
CA ARG A 525 10.39 -19.87 -24.35
C ARG A 525 10.61 -18.54 -23.62
N THR A 526 10.34 -18.54 -22.32
CA THR A 526 10.60 -17.40 -21.44
C THR A 526 10.93 -17.90 -20.03
N ASN A 527 11.72 -17.14 -19.30
CA ASN A 527 12.04 -17.35 -17.90
C ASN A 527 10.98 -16.68 -17.04
N ILE A 528 10.46 -17.42 -16.07
CA ILE A 528 9.51 -16.95 -15.05
C ILE A 528 10.14 -17.29 -13.70
N ALA A 529 10.39 -16.27 -12.87
CA ALA A 529 11.17 -16.42 -11.64
C ALA A 529 12.53 -17.11 -11.87
N GLY A 530 13.19 -16.77 -12.98
CA GLY A 530 14.48 -17.33 -13.40
C GLY A 530 14.42 -18.73 -14.00
N VAL A 531 13.24 -19.35 -14.09
CA VAL A 531 13.08 -20.72 -14.62
C VAL A 531 12.52 -20.69 -16.03
N SER A 532 13.22 -21.33 -16.98
CA SER A 532 12.77 -21.40 -18.37
C SER A 532 11.52 -22.28 -18.51
N GLN A 533 10.45 -21.69 -19.04
CA GLN A 533 9.15 -22.31 -19.23
C GLN A 533 8.64 -22.08 -20.65
N TRP A 534 7.66 -22.89 -21.03
CA TRP A 534 6.88 -22.66 -22.23
C TRP A 534 5.67 -21.81 -21.90
N SER A 535 5.44 -20.78 -22.71
CA SER A 535 4.22 -19.99 -22.64
C SER A 535 3.67 -19.80 -24.05
N LEU A 536 2.37 -20.03 -24.24
CA LEU A 536 1.68 -19.64 -25.45
C LEU A 536 1.31 -18.17 -25.31
N VAL A 537 1.58 -17.34 -26.31
CA VAL A 537 1.27 -15.91 -26.28
C VAL A 537 0.42 -15.52 -27.47
N GLN A 538 -0.54 -14.61 -27.26
CA GLN A 538 -1.31 -14.01 -28.35
C GLN A 538 -1.48 -12.51 -28.16
N PRO A 539 -1.08 -11.68 -29.14
CA PRO A 539 -1.33 -10.25 -29.12
C PRO A 539 -2.73 -9.90 -29.61
N PHE A 540 -3.42 -9.11 -28.81
CA PHE A 540 -4.65 -8.39 -29.17
C PHE A 540 -4.33 -6.90 -29.25
N GLU A 541 -5.21 -6.08 -29.82
CA GLU A 541 -5.00 -4.64 -29.97
C GLU A 541 -4.56 -3.95 -28.66
N ARG A 542 -5.15 -4.35 -27.53
CA ARG A 542 -5.02 -3.66 -26.24
C ARG A 542 -4.25 -4.47 -25.19
N ARG A 543 -4.10 -5.78 -25.39
CA ARG A 543 -3.62 -6.74 -24.38
C ARG A 543 -2.84 -7.88 -25.00
N ILE A 544 -2.02 -8.53 -24.18
CA ILE A 544 -1.41 -9.81 -24.53
C ILE A 544 -1.89 -10.88 -23.56
N LEU A 545 -2.34 -12.01 -24.11
CA LEU A 545 -2.67 -13.18 -23.32
C LEU A 545 -1.50 -14.16 -23.33
N THR A 546 -1.30 -14.79 -22.18
CA THR A 546 -0.30 -15.82 -21.97
C THR A 546 -0.97 -17.09 -21.44
N TYR A 547 -0.54 -18.26 -21.89
CA TYR A 547 -0.97 -19.54 -21.35
C TYR A 547 0.25 -20.40 -20.99
N THR A 548 0.41 -20.69 -19.71
CA THR A 548 1.52 -21.46 -19.15
C THR A 548 0.95 -22.73 -18.50
N PRO A 549 1.02 -23.90 -19.18
CA PRO A 549 0.36 -25.13 -18.73
C PRO A 549 0.81 -25.61 -17.34
N SER A 550 2.06 -25.31 -16.97
CA SER A 550 2.66 -25.69 -15.69
C SER A 550 2.17 -24.86 -14.50
N ASN A 551 1.45 -23.77 -14.73
CA ASN A 551 0.85 -22.99 -13.65
C ASN A 551 -0.32 -23.75 -13.00
N PRO A 552 -0.63 -23.49 -11.72
CA PRO A 552 -1.82 -24.04 -11.08
C PRO A 552 -3.11 -23.70 -11.83
N ALA A 553 -4.11 -24.58 -11.73
CA ALA A 553 -5.43 -24.34 -12.30
C ALA A 553 -6.00 -22.99 -11.82
N GLY A 554 -6.58 -22.21 -12.74
CA GLY A 554 -7.03 -20.84 -12.47
C GLY A 554 -5.98 -19.74 -12.69
N TYR A 555 -4.70 -20.12 -12.86
CA TYR A 555 -3.58 -19.22 -13.16
C TYR A 555 -2.83 -19.61 -14.44
N GLN A 556 -3.39 -20.54 -15.22
CA GLN A 556 -2.77 -20.98 -16.46
C GLN A 556 -2.88 -19.94 -17.56
N VAL A 557 -4.00 -19.20 -17.64
CA VAL A 557 -4.14 -18.06 -18.55
C VAL A 557 -4.02 -16.77 -17.75
N GLU A 558 -3.08 -15.92 -18.16
CA GLU A 558 -2.82 -14.63 -17.51
C GLU A 558 -2.65 -13.52 -18.55
N MET A 559 -2.93 -12.29 -18.11
CA MET A 559 -2.68 -11.10 -18.92
C MET A 559 -1.28 -10.58 -18.62
N GLY A 560 -0.52 -10.26 -19.68
CA GLY A 560 0.79 -9.62 -19.51
C GLY A 560 0.67 -8.24 -18.85
N ASN A 561 1.75 -7.77 -18.23
CA ASN A 561 1.83 -6.45 -17.57
C ASN A 561 1.98 -5.30 -18.59
N VAL A 562 1.13 -5.30 -19.63
CA VAL A 562 1.21 -4.38 -20.76
C VAL A 562 1.08 -2.91 -20.36
N GLY A 563 0.39 -2.61 -19.26
CA GLY A 563 0.28 -1.26 -18.74
C GLY A 563 1.61 -0.73 -18.21
N GLN A 564 2.35 -1.58 -17.47
CA GLN A 564 3.71 -1.28 -17.02
C GLN A 564 4.67 -1.14 -18.21
N HIS A 565 4.64 -2.10 -19.14
CA HIS A 565 5.56 -2.12 -20.29
C HIS A 565 5.35 -0.88 -21.16
N TYR A 566 4.10 -0.52 -21.41
CA TYR A 566 3.75 0.65 -22.20
C TYR A 566 4.15 1.95 -21.49
N TYR A 567 3.95 2.03 -20.17
CA TYR A 567 4.35 3.20 -19.38
C TYR A 567 5.86 3.46 -19.47
N GLY A 568 6.68 2.42 -19.26
CA GLY A 568 8.14 2.50 -19.40
C GLY A 568 8.55 2.93 -20.81
N TRP A 569 8.00 2.27 -21.84
CA TRP A 569 8.28 2.57 -23.25
C TRP A 569 7.85 3.98 -23.69
N ARG A 570 6.68 4.45 -23.25
CA ARG A 570 6.16 5.77 -23.65
C ARG A 570 6.90 6.93 -22.97
N TYR A 571 7.34 6.76 -21.71
CA TYR A 571 7.94 7.87 -20.95
C TYR A 571 9.43 7.69 -20.63
N GLY A 572 10.08 6.62 -21.11
CA GLY A 572 11.51 6.38 -20.91
C GLY A 572 11.89 6.13 -19.45
N LYS A 573 11.07 5.36 -18.73
CA LYS A 573 11.23 5.06 -17.30
C LYS A 573 11.60 3.62 -17.03
#